data_AF-A0A7C7YJ93-F1
#
_entry.id   AF-A0A7C7YJ93-F1
#
_cell.length_a   1.000
_cell.length_b   1.000
_cell.length_c   1.000
_cell.angle_alpha   90.00
_cell.angle_beta   90.00
_cell.angle_gamma   90.00
#
_symmetry.space_group_name_H-M   'P 1'
#
loop_
_entity.id
_entity.type
_entity.pdbx_description
1 polymer ?
#
loop_
_entity_poly.entity_id
_entity_poly.type
_entity_poly.pdbx_seq_one_letter_code
_entity_poly.pdbx_strand_id
1 'polypeptide(L)'
;MTELVLESPRARGLFVLTAHPEGCRVLAQRQIERAEAAFEKPLAGAQGKTALILGSTSFGYGSSTGIALRQAGFERIIGIGYET
;
A
#
# COMPACT_ATOMS: atom_id res chain seq x y z
N MET A 1 11.40 27.04 -7.57
CA MET A 1 10.25 26.10 -7.67
C MET A 1 9.19 26.58 -6.69
N THR A 2 7.96 26.77 -7.14
CA THR A 2 6.84 27.12 -6.26
C THR A 2 6.32 25.83 -5.62
N GLU A 3 6.25 25.76 -4.30
CA GLU A 3 5.72 24.61 -3.59
C GLU A 3 4.19 24.55 -3.75
N LEU A 4 3.67 23.40 -4.17
CA LEU A 4 2.24 23.16 -4.24
C LEU A 4 1.75 22.75 -2.85
N VAL A 5 1.05 23.66 -2.17
CA VAL A 5 0.46 23.39 -0.84
C VAL A 5 -0.95 22.82 -1.02
N LEU A 6 -1.17 21.60 -0.54
CA LEU A 6 -2.46 20.90 -0.57
C LEU A 6 -3.12 20.90 0.81
N GLU A 7 -3.62 22.05 1.26
CA GLU A 7 -4.17 22.21 2.63
C GLU A 7 -5.50 21.48 2.88
N SER A 8 -6.27 21.22 1.82
CA SER A 8 -7.58 20.58 1.93
C SER A 8 -7.90 19.71 0.70
N PRO A 9 -8.70 18.63 0.86
CA PRO A 9 -9.08 17.77 -0.24
C PRO A 9 -10.02 18.50 -1.20
N ARG A 10 -9.77 18.40 -2.50
CA ARG A 10 -10.69 18.89 -3.54
C ARG A 10 -11.62 17.77 -3.98
N ALA A 11 -12.83 17.72 -3.44
CA ALA A 11 -13.80 16.66 -3.73
C ALA A 11 -14.91 17.10 -4.70
N ARG A 12 -15.37 16.17 -5.56
CA ARG A 12 -16.56 16.29 -6.42
C ARG A 12 -17.31 14.95 -6.44
N GLY A 13 -18.44 14.88 -5.75
CA GLY A 13 -19.17 13.62 -5.59
C GLY A 13 -18.31 12.57 -4.88
N LEU A 14 -18.11 11.41 -5.51
CA LEU A 14 -17.26 10.34 -5.00
C LEU A 14 -15.77 10.49 -5.34
N PHE A 15 -15.41 11.53 -6.10
CA PHE A 15 -14.03 11.75 -6.54
C PHE A 15 -13.30 12.76 -5.65
N VAL A 16 -12.15 12.37 -5.13
CA VAL A 16 -11.18 13.31 -4.54
C VAL A 16 -10.10 13.56 -5.60
N LEU A 17 -9.98 14.82 -6.03
CA LEU A 17 -9.14 15.24 -7.17
C LEU A 17 -7.69 15.57 -6.77
N THR A 18 -7.33 15.31 -5.50
CA THR A 18 -6.03 15.64 -4.91
C THR A 18 -5.60 14.52 -3.97
N ALA A 19 -4.31 14.20 -3.97
CA ALA A 19 -3.70 13.30 -2.99
C ALA A 19 -2.56 14.03 -2.28
N HIS A 20 -2.55 14.02 -0.94
CA HIS A 20 -1.48 14.63 -0.16
C HIS A 20 -0.33 13.63 0.00
N PRO A 21 0.89 13.90 -0.51
CA PRO A 21 1.99 12.93 -0.49
C PRO A 21 2.31 12.39 0.90
N GLU A 22 2.44 13.30 1.87
CA GLU A 22 2.72 12.90 3.26
C GLU A 22 1.58 12.12 3.92
N GLY A 23 0.32 12.47 3.61
CA GLY A 23 -0.84 11.71 4.08
C GLY A 23 -0.84 10.28 3.55
N CYS A 24 -0.53 10.09 2.27
CA CYS A 24 -0.39 8.76 1.66
C CYS A 24 0.74 7.96 2.32
N ARG A 25 1.90 8.60 2.55
CA ARG A 25 3.05 7.96 3.24
C ARG A 25 2.67 7.47 4.64
N VAL A 26 2.00 8.31 5.43
CA VAL A 26 1.55 7.96 6.79
C VAL A 26 0.53 6.81 6.75
N LEU A 27 -0.40 6.81 5.79
CA LEU A 27 -1.37 5.72 5.65
C LEU A 27 -0.71 4.40 5.27
N ALA A 28 0.26 4.42 4.35
CA ALA A 28 1.01 3.22 3.98
C ALA A 28 1.81 2.67 5.16
N GLN A 29 2.48 3.55 5.92
CA GLN A 29 3.22 3.18 7.13
C GLN A 29 2.33 2.47 8.16
N ARG A 30 1.13 3.00 8.41
CA ARG A 30 0.15 2.35 9.32
C ARG A 30 -0.28 0.96 8.84
N GLN A 31 -0.37 0.73 7.53
CA GLN A 31 -0.69 -0.60 7.00
C GLN A 31 0.45 -1.58 7.20
N ILE A 32 1.70 -1.13 7.02
CA ILE A 32 2.90 -1.92 7.29
C ILE A 32 2.95 -2.31 8.77
N GLU A 33 2.83 -1.34 9.68
CA GLU A 33 2.82 -1.58 11.13
C GLU A 33 1.72 -2.57 11.54
N ARG A 34 0.53 -2.45 10.94
CA ARG A 34 -0.56 -3.38 11.19
C ARG A 34 -0.23 -4.80 10.71
N ALA A 35 0.41 -4.93 9.55
CA ALA A 35 0.81 -6.23 9.05
C ALA A 35 1.91 -6.83 9.93
N GLU A 36 2.91 -6.05 10.32
CA GLU A 36 3.98 -6.46 11.25
C GLU A 36 3.40 -7.00 12.56
N ALA A 37 2.44 -6.29 13.14
CA ALA A 37 1.75 -6.73 14.36
C ALA A 37 0.88 -7.98 14.15
N ALA A 38 0.36 -8.22 12.94
CA ALA A 38 -0.49 -9.38 12.64
C ALA A 38 0.30 -10.68 12.42
N PHE A 39 1.59 -10.59 12.08
CA PHE A 39 2.45 -11.73 11.79
C PHE A 39 3.70 -11.67 12.68
N GLU A 40 3.59 -12.23 13.90
CA GLU A 40 4.73 -12.33 14.84
C GLU A 40 5.92 -13.11 14.25
N LYS A 41 5.63 -14.08 13.37
CA LYS A 41 6.62 -14.89 12.65
C LYS A 41 6.15 -15.13 11.21
N PRO A 42 7.07 -15.24 10.24
CA PRO A 42 6.74 -15.70 8.90
C PRO A 42 6.02 -17.06 8.90
N LEU A 43 5.07 -17.23 7.99
CA LEU A 43 4.39 -18.51 7.79
C LEU A 43 5.37 -19.49 7.13
N ALA A 44 5.47 -20.71 7.66
CA ALA A 44 6.35 -21.75 7.09
C ALA A 44 6.08 -21.99 5.59
N GLY A 45 4.80 -21.94 5.20
CA GLY A 45 4.38 -22.10 3.82
C GLY A 45 4.64 -20.88 2.92
N ALA A 46 5.19 -19.77 3.40
CA ALA A 46 5.45 -18.57 2.60
C ALA A 46 6.89 -18.48 2.08
N GLN A 47 7.83 -19.17 2.74
CA GLN A 47 9.25 -19.08 2.42
C GLN A 47 9.52 -19.52 0.96
N GLY A 48 10.32 -18.73 0.24
CA GLY A 48 10.66 -18.97 -1.17
C GLY A 48 9.51 -18.70 -2.16
N LYS A 49 8.35 -18.24 -1.70
CA LYS A 49 7.23 -17.91 -2.59
C LYS A 49 7.33 -16.50 -3.15
N THR A 50 6.87 -16.36 -4.38
CA THR A 50 6.69 -15.08 -5.07
C THR A 50 5.20 -14.86 -5.32
N ALA A 51 4.71 -13.64 -5.09
CA ALA A 51 3.34 -13.23 -5.43
C ALA A 51 3.33 -12.20 -6.56
N LEU A 52 2.43 -12.36 -7.52
CA LEU A 52 2.08 -11.34 -8.51
C LEU A 52 0.71 -10.76 -8.14
N ILE A 53 0.62 -9.44 -8.02
CA ILE A 53 -0.60 -8.74 -7.62
C ILE A 53 -1.02 -7.81 -8.74
N LEU A 54 -2.14 -8.13 -9.38
CA LEU A 54 -2.78 -7.27 -10.38
C LEU A 54 -3.75 -6.32 -9.67
N GLY A 55 -3.57 -5.03 -9.87
CA GLY A 55 -4.28 -4.00 -9.10
C GLY A 55 -3.57 -3.68 -7.78
N SER A 56 -2.24 -3.73 -7.76
CA SER A 56 -1.43 -3.32 -6.59
C SER A 56 -1.31 -1.81 -6.44
N THR A 57 -2.32 -1.06 -6.89
CA THR A 57 -2.32 0.40 -6.75
C THR A 57 -2.14 0.78 -5.29
N SER A 58 -1.61 1.98 -5.03
CA SER A 58 -1.20 2.47 -3.71
C SER A 58 -2.31 2.50 -2.62
N PHE A 59 -3.53 2.07 -2.94
CA PHE A 59 -4.70 2.00 -2.07
C PHE A 59 -5.54 0.73 -2.32
N GLY A 60 -6.32 0.36 -1.30
CA GLY A 60 -7.29 -0.74 -1.39
C GLY A 60 -6.71 -2.12 -1.07
N TYR A 61 -7.36 -3.16 -1.60
CA TYR A 61 -7.05 -4.55 -1.26
C TYR A 61 -5.77 -5.08 -1.92
N GLY A 62 -5.41 -4.58 -3.10
CA GLY A 62 -4.18 -5.00 -3.77
C GLY A 62 -2.93 -4.60 -3.00
N SER A 63 -2.82 -3.34 -2.58
CA SER A 63 -1.68 -2.87 -1.77
C SER A 63 -1.63 -3.58 -0.41
N SER A 64 -2.75 -3.64 0.31
CA SER A 64 -2.78 -4.29 1.63
C SER A 64 -2.47 -5.79 1.56
N THR A 65 -2.86 -6.48 0.49
CA THR A 65 -2.47 -7.88 0.23
C THR A 65 -0.97 -8.00 0.02
N GLY A 66 -0.36 -7.11 -0.77
CA GLY A 66 1.09 -7.10 -0.98
C GLY A 66 1.88 -6.91 0.31
N ILE A 67 1.45 -5.96 1.14
CA ILE A 67 2.04 -5.70 2.46
C ILE A 67 1.89 -6.93 3.36
N ALA A 68 0.69 -7.50 3.45
CA ALA A 68 0.43 -8.67 4.27
C ALA A 68 1.26 -9.90 3.83
N LEU A 69 1.34 -10.19 2.53
CA LEU A 69 2.13 -11.31 2.02
C LEU A 69 3.63 -11.13 2.25
N ARG A 70 4.13 -9.89 2.12
CA ARG A 70 5.53 -9.58 2.42
C ARG A 70 5.86 -9.88 3.87
N GLN A 71 4.97 -9.50 4.80
CA GLN A 71 5.15 -9.76 6.22
C GLN A 71 4.92 -11.24 6.57
N ALA A 72 4.00 -11.91 5.89
CA ALA A 72 3.77 -13.35 6.03
C ALA A 72 4.98 -14.19 5.60
N GLY A 73 5.99 -13.62 4.95
CA GLY A 73 7.25 -14.28 4.63
C GLY A 73 7.48 -14.60 3.16
N PHE A 74 6.69 -14.03 2.24
CA PHE A 74 6.96 -14.16 0.81
C PHE A 74 8.30 -13.49 0.47
N GLU A 75 9.09 -14.15 -0.36
CA GLU A 75 10.41 -13.66 -0.78
C GLU A 75 10.27 -12.44 -1.69
N ARG A 76 9.30 -12.48 -2.61
CA ARG A 76 9.10 -11.42 -3.61
C ARG A 76 7.63 -11.11 -3.79
N ILE A 77 7.33 -9.83 -3.93
CA ILE A 77 6.02 -9.32 -4.31
C ILE A 77 6.23 -8.48 -5.58
N ILE A 78 5.54 -8.84 -6.65
CA ILE A 78 5.53 -8.09 -7.91
C ILE A 78 4.15 -7.45 -8.03
N GLY A 79 4.11 -6.12 -7.95
CA GLY A 79 2.88 -5.34 -8.07
C GLY A 79 2.72 -4.78 -9.48
N ILE A 80 1.51 -4.88 -10.03
CA ILE A 80 1.10 -4.17 -11.25
C ILE A 80 -0.07 -3.26 -10.91
N GLY A 81 0.09 -1.97 -11.12
CA GLY A 81 -0.92 -0.94 -10.92
C GLY A 81 -0.91 0.09 -12.04
N TYR A 82 -2.03 0.79 -12.19
CA TYR A 82 -2.16 1.96 -13.04
C TYR A 82 -2.48 3.16 -12.15
N GLU A 83 -1.53 4.08 -12.03
CA GLU A 83 -1.66 5.29 -11.20
C GLU A 83 -1.86 6.50 -12.13
N THR A 84 -2.66 7.47 -11.69
CA THR A 84 -3.04 8.69 -12.44
C THR A 84 -2.73 9.95 -11.66
#